data_AF-A0A1Y2FZI2-F1
#
_entry.id   AF-A0A1Y2FZI2-F1
#
_cell.length_a   1.000
_cell.length_b   1.000
_cell.length_c   1.000
_cell.angle_alpha   90.00
_cell.angle_beta   90.00
_cell.angle_gamma   90.00
#
_symmetry.space_group_name_H-M   'P 1'
#
loop_
_entity.id
_entity.type
_entity.pdbx_description
1 polymer ?
#
loop_
_entity_poly.entity_id
_entity_poly.type
_entity_poly.pdbx_seq_one_letter_code
_entity_poly.pdbx_strand_id
1 'polypeptide(L)'
;ILATLSSSQLINLVGTLVDNHPSLADEIANLVPRPTVASVQPLLSTLETKLQEAFPYTKWGPGRDDYSFNRVKPALEELVETLIDYTNHFTSPPEFPTTSFSFLHLATEFCHRLPNWDSAVNNEPKKNLYKSLEEYWIKAIQDAANKLGEGKIYGQMTVQEWAKNLEQHNITSQGMFSSAIEEFKSKLGWIIGIQASPVTSFSDQSSANGLRSAFGGPSNHNNKQRQQ
;
A
#
# COMPACT_ATOMS: atom_id res chain seq x y z
N ILE A 1 15.51 39.22 10.47
CA ILE A 1 16.32 38.73 9.33
C ILE A 1 15.89 37.35 8.84
N LEU A 2 15.70 36.34 9.70
CA LEU A 2 15.12 35.06 9.27
C LEU A 2 13.66 35.21 8.80
N ALA A 3 12.87 36.03 9.51
CA ALA A 3 11.48 36.34 9.17
C ALA A 3 11.29 37.11 7.84
N THR A 4 12.36 37.57 7.19
CA THR A 4 12.31 38.26 5.89
C THR A 4 12.72 37.36 4.73
N LEU A 5 13.08 36.10 5.00
CA LEU A 5 13.44 35.12 3.98
C LEU A 5 12.17 34.52 3.35
N SER A 6 12.19 34.36 2.03
CA SER A 6 11.22 33.54 1.32
C SER A 6 11.41 32.05 1.62
N SER A 7 10.39 31.22 1.38
CA SER A 7 10.48 29.77 1.61
C SER A 7 11.66 29.11 0.90
N SER A 8 11.96 29.49 -0.34
CA SER A 8 13.10 28.96 -1.10
C SER A 8 14.45 29.36 -0.47
N GLN A 9 14.57 30.58 0.06
CA GLN A 9 15.77 31.02 0.78
C GLN A 9 15.94 30.27 2.10
N LEU A 10 14.83 29.98 2.80
CA LEU A 10 14.86 29.21 4.02
C LEU A 10 15.27 27.75 3.76
N ILE A 11 14.71 27.10 2.73
CA ILE A 11 15.07 25.73 2.33
C ILE A 11 16.56 25.64 1.97
N ASN A 12 17.06 26.58 1.14
CA ASN A 12 18.47 26.61 0.78
C ASN A 12 19.39 26.82 2.00
N LEU A 13 19.00 27.71 2.92
CA LEU A 13 19.74 27.94 4.16
C LEU A 13 19.78 26.68 5.03
N VAL A 14 18.63 26.03 5.23
CA VAL A 14 18.54 24.78 6.01
C VAL A 14 19.34 23.66 5.34
N GLY A 15 19.24 23.50 4.02
CA GLY A 15 20.04 22.53 3.26
C GLY A 15 21.54 22.76 3.44
N THR A 16 21.98 24.01 3.27
CA THR A 16 23.39 24.40 3.49
C THR A 16 23.84 24.14 4.93
N LEU A 17 22.98 24.36 5.92
CA LEU A 17 23.29 24.08 7.33
C LEU A 17 23.41 22.58 7.60
N VAL A 18 22.54 21.75 7.01
CA VAL A 18 22.59 20.29 7.12
C VAL A 18 23.86 19.74 6.44
N ASP A 19 24.20 20.23 5.25
CA ASP A 19 25.41 19.82 4.53
C ASP A 19 26.69 20.12 5.32
N ASN A 20 26.74 21.28 5.98
CA ASN A 20 27.90 21.69 6.80
C ASN A 20 27.91 21.03 8.19
N HIS A 21 26.76 20.58 8.69
CA HIS A 21 26.62 19.95 10.00
C HIS A 21 25.68 18.73 9.94
N PRO A 22 26.16 17.57 9.45
CA PRO A 22 25.32 16.37 9.28
C PRO A 22 24.64 15.90 10.58
N SER A 23 25.21 16.20 11.75
CA SER A 23 24.58 15.92 13.05
C SER A 23 23.25 16.63 13.27
N LEU A 24 22.99 17.74 12.57
CA LEU A 24 21.71 18.45 12.63
C LEU A 24 20.63 17.78 11.78
N ALA A 25 20.99 16.89 10.85
CA ALA A 25 20.02 16.20 9.99
C ALA A 25 18.98 15.44 10.83
N ASP A 26 19.44 14.67 11.81
CA ASP A 26 18.57 13.89 12.69
C ASP A 26 17.73 14.80 13.60
N GLU A 27 18.32 15.90 14.11
CA GLU A 27 17.61 16.85 14.97
C GLU A 27 16.50 17.59 14.19
N ILE A 28 16.81 18.06 12.99
CA ILE A 28 15.84 18.70 12.10
C ILE A 28 14.76 17.70 11.68
N ALA A 29 15.13 16.47 11.32
CA ALA A 29 14.16 15.43 10.96
C ALA A 29 13.19 15.12 12.12
N ASN A 30 13.64 15.19 13.37
CA ASN A 30 12.79 15.01 14.55
C ASN A 30 11.88 16.22 14.85
N LEU A 31 12.25 17.42 14.40
CA LEU A 31 11.46 18.64 14.56
C LEU A 31 10.45 18.84 13.42
N VAL A 32 10.73 18.32 12.23
CA VAL A 32 9.82 18.41 11.09
C VAL A 32 8.63 17.46 11.32
N PRO A 33 7.39 17.98 11.31
CA PRO A 33 6.22 17.12 11.46
C PRO A 33 6.17 16.14 10.29
N ARG A 34 5.98 14.84 10.59
CA ARG A 34 5.79 13.84 9.55
C ARG A 34 4.59 14.21 8.68
N PRO A 35 4.71 14.13 7.35
CA PRO A 35 3.58 14.38 6.47
C PRO A 35 2.48 13.35 6.75
N THR A 36 1.24 13.81 6.78
CA THR A 36 0.06 12.95 6.87
C THR A 36 -0.61 12.87 5.50
N VAL A 37 -1.43 11.84 5.25
CA VAL A 37 -2.22 11.74 4.02
C VAL A 37 -3.06 13.01 3.80
N ALA A 38 -3.67 13.52 4.87
CA ALA A 38 -4.50 14.73 4.84
C ALA A 38 -3.70 16.02 4.53
N SER A 39 -2.42 16.10 4.94
CA SER A 39 -1.58 17.26 4.62
C SER A 39 -1.00 17.21 3.21
N VAL A 40 -0.81 16.01 2.65
CA VAL A 40 -0.24 15.82 1.31
C VAL A 40 -1.30 15.95 0.21
N GLN A 41 -2.56 15.57 0.49
CA GLN A 41 -3.64 15.67 -0.50
C GLN A 41 -3.79 17.08 -1.11
N PRO A 42 -3.82 18.19 -0.35
CA PRO A 42 -3.91 19.55 -0.92
C PRO A 42 -2.72 19.92 -1.80
N LEU A 43 -1.52 19.45 -1.46
CA LEU A 43 -0.31 19.65 -2.25
C LEU A 43 -0.45 18.96 -3.61
N LEU A 44 -0.85 17.68 -3.62
CA LEU A 44 -1.10 16.94 -4.87
C LEU A 44 -2.21 17.59 -5.70
N SER A 45 -3.29 18.07 -5.08
CA SER A 45 -4.36 18.81 -5.77
C SER A 45 -3.86 20.12 -6.38
N THR A 46 -2.91 20.81 -5.72
CA THR A 46 -2.30 22.03 -6.27
C THR A 46 -1.45 21.72 -7.50
N LEU A 47 -0.68 20.63 -7.47
CA LEU A 47 0.09 20.16 -8.63
C LEU A 47 -0.80 19.68 -9.76
N GLU A 48 -1.91 18.99 -9.47
CA GLU A 48 -2.93 18.64 -10.46
C GLU A 48 -3.55 19.89 -11.09
N THR A 49 -3.85 20.92 -10.29
CA THR A 49 -4.35 22.21 -10.81
C THR A 49 -3.33 22.88 -11.72
N LYS A 50 -2.06 22.92 -11.30
CA LYS A 50 -0.94 23.43 -12.11
C LYS A 50 -0.81 22.68 -13.44
N LEU A 51 -1.00 21.36 -13.43
CA LEU A 51 -1.05 20.54 -14.64
C LEU A 51 -2.20 20.96 -15.55
N GLN A 52 -3.40 21.18 -15.01
CA GLN A 52 -4.56 21.62 -15.81
C GLN A 52 -4.36 23.04 -16.39
N GLU A 53 -3.76 23.95 -15.61
CA GLU A 53 -3.49 25.32 -16.05
C GLU A 53 -2.37 25.41 -17.09
N ALA A 54 -1.48 24.42 -17.16
CA ALA A 54 -0.41 24.35 -18.15
C ALA A 54 -0.92 24.07 -19.58
N PHE A 55 -2.18 23.62 -19.74
CA PHE A 55 -2.74 23.35 -21.06
C PHE A 55 -2.82 24.65 -21.88
N PRO A 56 -2.43 24.61 -23.17
CA PRO A 56 -2.54 25.78 -24.02
C PRO A 56 -4.00 26.14 -24.25
N TYR A 57 -4.33 27.44 -24.16
CA TYR A 57 -5.64 27.95 -24.52
C TYR A 57 -5.85 27.81 -26.02
N THR A 58 -6.81 26.99 -26.43
CA THR A 58 -7.29 26.97 -27.81
C THR A 58 -8.80 27.23 -27.85
N LYS A 59 -9.27 27.80 -28.96
CA LYS A 59 -10.70 28.03 -29.21
C LYS A 59 -11.56 26.75 -29.17
N TRP A 60 -10.94 25.57 -29.23
CA TRP A 60 -11.60 24.27 -29.25
C TRP A 60 -11.38 23.46 -27.96
N GLY A 61 -10.78 24.06 -26.93
CA GLY A 61 -10.43 23.40 -25.67
C GLY A 61 -8.98 22.87 -25.63
N PRO A 62 -8.58 22.21 -24.54
CA PRO A 62 -7.23 21.67 -24.40
C PRO A 62 -6.98 20.55 -25.43
N GLY A 63 -6.00 20.75 -26.31
CA GLY A 63 -5.56 19.73 -27.26
C GLY A 63 -4.93 18.52 -26.55
N ARG A 64 -4.99 17.35 -27.20
CA ARG A 64 -4.33 16.10 -26.77
C ARG A 64 -3.18 15.71 -27.69
N ASP A 65 -2.73 16.67 -28.49
CA ASP A 65 -1.66 16.56 -29.46
C ASP A 65 -0.28 16.78 -28.83
N ASP A 66 0.77 16.56 -29.62
CA ASP A 66 2.16 16.65 -29.16
C ASP A 66 2.56 18.05 -28.69
N TYR A 67 1.99 19.12 -29.27
CA TYR A 67 2.28 20.47 -28.79
C TYR A 67 1.71 20.67 -27.37
N SER A 68 0.46 20.29 -27.15
CA SER A 68 -0.18 20.37 -25.84
C SER A 68 0.55 19.52 -24.80
N PHE A 69 1.00 18.31 -25.18
CA PHE A 69 1.81 17.47 -24.31
C PHE A 69 3.10 18.16 -23.88
N ASN A 70 3.89 18.67 -24.84
CA ASN A 70 5.16 19.32 -24.54
C ASN A 70 5.01 20.56 -23.62
N ARG A 71 3.86 21.24 -23.69
CA ARG A 71 3.55 22.37 -22.80
C ARG A 71 3.27 21.93 -21.37
N VAL A 72 2.51 20.86 -21.18
CA VAL A 72 2.15 20.38 -19.84
C VAL A 72 3.18 19.44 -19.22
N LYS A 73 4.07 18.88 -20.04
CA LYS A 73 5.06 17.87 -19.65
C LYS A 73 5.80 18.22 -18.35
N PRO A 74 6.32 19.45 -18.14
CA PRO A 74 7.01 19.78 -16.88
C PRO A 74 6.11 19.65 -15.65
N ALA A 75 4.85 20.10 -15.72
CA ALA A 75 3.90 19.99 -14.62
C ALA A 75 3.42 18.54 -14.41
N LEU A 76 3.34 17.75 -15.48
CA LEU A 76 3.03 16.33 -15.42
C LEU A 76 4.15 15.55 -14.71
N GLU A 77 5.41 15.79 -15.10
CA GLU A 77 6.58 15.15 -14.52
C GLU A 77 6.70 15.50 -13.03
N GLU A 78 6.53 16.76 -12.65
CA GLU A 78 6.55 17.21 -11.25
C GLU A 78 5.46 16.52 -10.40
N LEU A 79 4.24 16.39 -10.93
CA LEU A 79 3.16 15.68 -10.23
C LEU A 79 3.47 14.19 -10.09
N VAL A 80 3.97 13.54 -11.15
CA VAL A 80 4.31 12.11 -11.14
C VAL A 80 5.45 11.82 -10.17
N GLU A 81 6.52 12.62 -10.20
CA GLU A 81 7.66 12.51 -9.29
C GLU A 81 7.22 12.68 -7.82
N THR A 82 6.46 13.74 -7.53
CA THR A 82 5.94 13.99 -6.19
C THR A 82 5.03 12.86 -5.70
N LEU A 83 4.19 12.30 -6.58
CA LEU A 83 3.35 11.14 -6.25
C LEU A 83 4.21 9.92 -5.88
N ILE A 84 5.27 9.63 -6.63
CA ILE A 84 6.17 8.51 -6.34
C ILE A 84 6.91 8.73 -5.02
N ASP A 85 7.42 9.93 -4.76
CA ASP A 85 8.14 10.25 -3.53
C ASP A 85 7.28 10.02 -2.29
N TYR A 86 6.05 10.55 -2.28
CA TYR A 86 5.14 10.32 -1.18
C TYR A 86 4.64 8.87 -1.11
N THR A 87 4.48 8.19 -2.25
CA THR A 87 4.16 6.75 -2.25
C THR A 87 5.26 5.97 -1.54
N ASN A 88 6.52 6.25 -1.87
CA ASN A 88 7.67 5.65 -1.20
C ASN A 88 7.69 5.97 0.30
N HIS A 89 7.42 7.21 0.68
CA HIS A 89 7.35 7.62 2.08
C HIS A 89 6.29 6.83 2.86
N PHE A 90 5.04 6.80 2.37
CA PHE A 90 3.92 6.18 3.07
C PHE A 90 3.90 4.64 3.00
N THR A 91 4.73 4.03 2.15
CA THR A 91 4.89 2.57 2.05
C THR A 91 6.18 2.05 2.70
N SER A 92 7.00 2.94 3.26
CA SER A 92 8.23 2.58 3.97
C SER A 92 8.00 2.45 5.48
N PRO A 93 8.77 1.60 6.19
CA PRO A 93 8.72 1.55 7.65
C PRO A 93 9.02 2.92 8.29
N PRO A 94 8.41 3.27 9.45
CA PRO A 94 7.57 2.44 10.31
C PRO A 94 6.06 2.54 10.03
N GLU A 95 5.64 2.92 8.82
CA GLU A 95 4.23 3.21 8.54
C GLU A 95 3.28 2.04 8.83
N PHE A 96 2.08 2.39 9.29
CA PHE A 96 1.00 1.43 9.53
C PHE A 96 0.33 1.06 8.20
N PRO A 97 -0.05 -0.21 7.98
CA PRO A 97 -0.71 -0.63 6.75
C PRO A 97 -1.95 0.20 6.40
N THR A 98 -2.75 0.60 7.39
CA THR A 98 -3.90 1.48 7.18
C THR A 98 -3.51 2.80 6.50
N THR A 99 -2.40 3.41 6.92
CA THR A 99 -1.87 4.64 6.33
C THR A 99 -1.35 4.39 4.92
N SER A 100 -0.56 3.31 4.74
CA SER A 100 -0.01 2.93 3.43
C SER A 100 -1.12 2.69 2.40
N PHE A 101 -2.13 1.89 2.74
CA PHE A 101 -3.27 1.62 1.85
C PHE A 101 -4.14 2.85 1.60
N SER A 102 -4.33 3.72 2.61
CA SER A 102 -5.07 4.97 2.42
C SER A 102 -4.36 5.91 1.44
N PHE A 103 -3.03 6.02 1.54
CA PHE A 103 -2.25 6.82 0.62
C PHE A 103 -2.20 6.20 -0.78
N LEU A 104 -2.02 4.87 -0.88
CA LEU A 104 -2.01 4.18 -2.17
C LEU A 104 -3.33 4.33 -2.92
N HIS A 105 -4.46 4.28 -2.20
CA HIS A 105 -5.76 4.59 -2.77
C HIS A 105 -5.78 6.01 -3.35
N LEU A 106 -5.41 7.02 -2.55
CA LEU A 106 -5.33 8.42 -2.98
C LEU A 106 -4.42 8.61 -4.21
N ALA A 107 -3.20 8.09 -4.17
CA ALA A 107 -2.23 8.21 -5.25
C ALA A 107 -2.74 7.57 -6.55
N THR A 108 -3.43 6.43 -6.44
CA THR A 108 -4.02 5.74 -7.59
C THR A 108 -5.19 6.54 -8.17
N GLU A 109 -5.99 7.24 -7.36
CA GLU A 109 -7.02 8.16 -7.84
C GLU A 109 -6.43 9.34 -8.64
N PHE A 110 -5.31 9.91 -8.19
CA PHE A 110 -4.60 10.94 -8.97
C PHE A 110 -4.08 10.38 -10.30
N CYS A 111 -3.51 9.17 -10.29
CA CYS A 111 -3.05 8.51 -11.51
C CYS A 111 -4.20 8.30 -12.52
N HIS A 112 -5.39 7.91 -12.05
CA HIS A 112 -6.57 7.78 -12.91
C HIS A 112 -6.93 9.08 -13.65
N ARG A 113 -6.80 10.23 -12.97
CA ARG A 113 -7.16 11.56 -13.50
C ARG A 113 -6.11 12.16 -14.43
N LEU A 114 -4.93 11.55 -14.54
CA LEU A 114 -3.92 12.01 -15.50
C LEU A 114 -4.47 11.99 -16.94
N PRO A 115 -4.07 12.95 -17.79
CA PRO A 115 -4.57 13.05 -19.15
C PRO A 115 -4.19 11.85 -20.01
N ASN A 116 -5.08 11.46 -20.92
CA ASN A 116 -4.74 10.57 -22.03
C ASN A 116 -4.44 11.43 -23.26
N TRP A 117 -3.41 11.03 -24.02
CA TRP A 117 -2.91 11.74 -25.20
C TRP A 117 -3.20 10.96 -26.48
N ASP A 118 -3.24 11.64 -27.62
CA ASP A 118 -3.47 11.00 -28.92
C ASP A 118 -2.28 10.09 -29.30
N SER A 119 -1.06 10.53 -28.96
CA SER A 119 0.17 9.75 -29.15
C SER A 119 0.35 8.72 -28.04
N ALA A 120 0.55 7.46 -28.42
CA ALA A 120 0.81 6.37 -27.48
C ALA A 120 2.06 6.62 -26.61
N VAL A 121 3.09 7.27 -27.15
CA VAL A 121 4.35 7.58 -26.44
C VAL A 121 4.11 8.56 -25.30
N ASN A 122 3.25 9.56 -25.52
CA ASN A 122 2.92 10.57 -24.50
C ASN A 122 2.09 10.00 -23.34
N ASN A 123 1.52 8.80 -23.51
CA ASN A 123 0.81 8.07 -22.45
C ASN A 123 1.74 7.19 -21.60
N GLU A 124 3.01 7.01 -21.99
CA GLU A 124 3.97 6.19 -21.23
C GLU A 124 4.17 6.66 -19.78
N PRO A 125 4.25 7.98 -19.45
CA PRO A 125 4.35 8.42 -18.06
C PRO A 125 3.20 7.89 -17.18
N LYS A 126 1.96 7.94 -17.68
CA LYS A 126 0.79 7.44 -16.97
C LYS A 126 0.83 5.91 -16.82
N LYS A 127 1.21 5.18 -17.87
CA LYS A 127 1.36 3.72 -17.81
C LYS A 127 2.45 3.29 -16.83
N ASN A 128 3.59 3.99 -16.83
CA ASN A 128 4.69 3.72 -15.92
C ASN A 128 4.29 4.00 -14.48
N LEU A 129 3.56 5.09 -14.23
CA LEU A 129 3.01 5.37 -12.90
C LEU A 129 2.07 4.25 -12.43
N TYR A 130 1.18 3.72 -13.28
CA TYR A 130 0.36 2.56 -12.91
C TYR A 130 1.20 1.35 -12.50
N LYS A 131 2.23 1.01 -13.28
CA LYS A 131 3.13 -0.12 -12.95
C LYS A 131 3.85 0.09 -11.62
N SER A 132 4.41 1.28 -11.41
CA SER A 132 5.06 1.61 -10.14
C SER A 132 4.08 1.52 -8.97
N LEU A 133 2.87 2.06 -9.12
CA LEU A 133 1.84 1.95 -8.08
C LEU A 133 1.46 0.49 -7.83
N GLU A 134 1.30 -0.35 -8.85
CA GLU A 134 1.05 -1.80 -8.67
C GLU A 134 2.14 -2.45 -7.82
N GLU A 135 3.41 -2.17 -8.10
CA GLU A 135 4.53 -2.67 -7.29
C GLU A 135 4.45 -2.20 -5.83
N TYR A 136 4.05 -0.94 -5.59
CA TYR A 136 3.87 -0.43 -4.24
C TYR A 136 2.66 -1.06 -3.52
N TRP A 137 1.57 -1.33 -4.24
CA TRP A 137 0.44 -2.10 -3.69
C TRP A 137 0.89 -3.50 -3.27
N ILE A 138 1.65 -4.21 -4.11
CA ILE A 138 2.21 -5.53 -3.78
C ILE A 138 3.10 -5.44 -2.54
N LYS A 139 4.01 -4.47 -2.47
CA LYS A 139 4.88 -4.25 -1.30
C LYS A 139 4.08 -4.01 -0.02
N ALA A 140 3.05 -3.17 -0.07
CA ALA A 140 2.20 -2.87 1.08
C ALA A 140 1.40 -4.11 1.54
N ILE A 141 0.94 -4.95 0.62
CA ILE A 141 0.28 -6.23 0.92
C ILE A 141 1.25 -7.17 1.65
N GLN A 142 2.48 -7.30 1.13
CA GLN A 142 3.50 -8.14 1.73
C GLN A 142 3.90 -7.66 3.12
N ASP A 143 4.10 -6.35 3.29
CA ASP A 143 4.40 -5.74 4.59
C ASP A 143 3.25 -5.95 5.60
N ALA A 144 2.00 -5.76 5.18
CA ALA A 144 0.84 -6.04 6.03
C ALA A 144 0.77 -7.52 6.43
N ALA A 145 1.02 -8.44 5.51
CA ALA A 145 1.04 -9.87 5.78
C ALA A 145 2.19 -10.26 6.74
N ASN A 146 3.36 -9.65 6.60
CA ASN A 146 4.49 -9.88 7.51
C ASN A 146 4.16 -9.40 8.93
N LYS A 147 3.62 -8.18 9.06
CA LYS A 147 3.17 -7.61 10.33
C LYS A 147 2.05 -8.42 11.00
N LEU A 148 1.20 -9.08 10.21
CA LEU A 148 0.21 -10.04 10.72
C LEU A 148 0.88 -11.28 11.32
N GLY A 149 1.94 -11.80 10.69
CA GLY A 149 2.77 -12.88 11.22
C GLY A 149 3.50 -12.50 12.53
N GLU A 150 3.82 -11.22 12.71
CA GLU A 150 4.37 -10.68 13.96
C GLU A 150 3.32 -10.47 15.07
N GLY A 151 2.04 -10.77 14.80
CA GLY A 151 0.95 -10.70 15.76
C GLY A 151 0.10 -9.42 15.71
N LYS A 152 0.29 -8.53 14.73
CA LYS A 152 -0.67 -7.43 14.50
C LYS A 152 -1.98 -8.00 13.96
N ILE A 153 -3.12 -7.50 14.44
CA ILE A 153 -4.44 -7.95 13.97
C ILE A 153 -5.10 -6.79 13.22
N TYR A 154 -5.66 -7.09 12.05
CA TYR A 154 -6.46 -6.15 11.27
C TYR A 154 -7.93 -6.54 11.35
N GLY A 155 -8.80 -5.54 11.48
CA GLY A 155 -10.24 -5.77 11.42
C GLY A 155 -10.67 -6.24 10.03
N GLN A 156 -11.60 -7.19 9.97
CA GLN A 156 -12.14 -7.71 8.70
C GLN A 156 -12.67 -6.59 7.79
N MET A 157 -13.38 -5.60 8.36
CA MET A 157 -13.91 -4.45 7.62
C MET A 157 -12.80 -3.63 6.94
N THR A 158 -11.68 -3.43 7.62
CA THR A 158 -10.54 -2.66 7.09
C THR A 158 -9.89 -3.39 5.92
N VAL A 159 -9.68 -4.70 6.05
CA VAL A 159 -9.11 -5.51 4.96
C VAL A 159 -10.09 -5.60 3.77
N GLN A 160 -11.40 -5.65 4.03
CA GLN A 160 -12.43 -5.61 2.98
C GLN A 160 -12.39 -4.29 2.20
N GLU A 161 -12.19 -3.16 2.89
CA GLU A 161 -12.07 -1.85 2.25
C GLU A 161 -10.84 -1.78 1.34
N TRP A 162 -9.69 -2.31 1.77
CA TRP A 162 -8.50 -2.40 0.93
C TRP A 162 -8.74 -3.24 -0.32
N ALA A 163 -9.40 -4.39 -0.17
CA ALA A 163 -9.74 -5.27 -1.28
C ALA A 163 -10.67 -4.57 -2.29
N LYS A 164 -11.71 -3.89 -1.78
CA LYS A 164 -12.66 -3.13 -2.60
C LYS A 164 -11.98 -2.01 -3.37
N ASN A 165 -11.12 -1.23 -2.71
CA ASN A 165 -10.41 -0.13 -3.37
C ASN A 165 -9.48 -0.66 -4.46
N LEU A 166 -8.70 -1.70 -4.17
CA LEU A 166 -7.81 -2.32 -5.14
C LEU A 166 -8.56 -2.90 -6.34
N GLU A 167 -9.71 -3.55 -6.12
CA GLU A 167 -10.55 -4.07 -7.19
C GLU A 167 -11.13 -2.96 -8.07
N GLN A 168 -11.60 -1.87 -7.46
CA GLN A 168 -12.05 -0.68 -8.17
C GLN A 168 -10.94 -0.07 -9.03
N HIS A 169 -9.72 0.02 -8.50
CA HIS A 169 -8.56 0.52 -9.25
C HIS A 169 -8.19 -0.41 -10.41
N ASN A 170 -8.26 -1.72 -10.21
CA ASN A 170 -7.99 -2.70 -11.26
C ASN A 170 -9.00 -2.57 -12.42
N ILE A 171 -10.30 -2.42 -12.12
CA ILE A 171 -11.33 -2.20 -13.13
C ILE A 171 -11.09 -0.89 -13.88
N THR A 172 -10.85 0.20 -13.14
CA THR A 172 -10.67 1.55 -13.71
C THR A 172 -9.43 1.64 -14.61
N SER A 173 -8.37 0.91 -14.27
CA SER A 173 -7.13 0.84 -15.03
C SER A 173 -7.10 -0.26 -16.09
N GLN A 174 -8.21 -0.98 -16.33
CA GLN A 174 -8.31 -2.05 -17.32
C GLN A 174 -7.34 -3.24 -17.07
N GLY A 175 -7.15 -3.62 -15.80
CA GLY A 175 -6.38 -4.81 -15.44
C GLY A 175 -4.93 -4.56 -15.00
N MET A 176 -4.51 -3.30 -14.89
CA MET A 176 -3.12 -2.95 -14.52
C MET A 176 -2.74 -3.28 -13.07
N PHE A 177 -3.70 -3.68 -12.23
CA PHE A 177 -3.46 -4.11 -10.84
C PHE A 177 -3.77 -5.59 -10.63
N SER A 178 -3.80 -6.38 -11.70
CA SER A 178 -4.16 -7.80 -11.64
C SER A 178 -3.20 -8.60 -10.75
N SER A 179 -1.90 -8.32 -10.81
CA SER A 179 -0.90 -9.00 -9.98
C SER A 179 -1.07 -8.63 -8.51
N ALA A 180 -1.37 -7.37 -8.21
CA ALA A 180 -1.66 -6.92 -6.86
C ALA A 180 -2.94 -7.58 -6.30
N ILE A 181 -3.98 -7.76 -7.12
CA ILE A 181 -5.20 -8.47 -6.74
C ILE A 181 -4.91 -9.93 -6.38
N GLU A 182 -4.08 -10.61 -7.19
CA GLU A 182 -3.69 -12.00 -6.94
C GLU A 182 -2.88 -12.12 -5.64
N GLU A 183 -1.92 -11.23 -5.42
CA GLU A 183 -1.12 -11.19 -4.18
C GLU A 183 -2.01 -10.92 -2.96
N PHE A 184 -2.97 -9.98 -3.07
CA PHE A 184 -3.92 -9.68 -2.00
C PHE A 184 -4.74 -10.92 -1.63
N LYS A 185 -5.31 -11.60 -2.62
CA LYS A 185 -6.12 -12.81 -2.41
C LYS A 185 -5.30 -13.89 -1.70
N SER A 186 -4.06 -14.10 -2.15
CA SER A 186 -3.13 -15.08 -1.59
C SER A 186 -2.74 -14.80 -0.14
N LYS A 187 -2.44 -13.54 0.21
CA LYS A 187 -1.86 -13.17 1.52
C LYS A 187 -2.90 -12.77 2.56
N LEU A 188 -3.92 -12.02 2.15
CA LEU A 188 -4.89 -11.36 3.05
C LEU A 188 -6.33 -11.82 2.78
N GLY A 189 -6.60 -12.51 1.67
CA GLY A 189 -7.96 -12.91 1.27
C GLY A 189 -8.68 -13.80 2.28
N TRP A 190 -7.95 -14.57 3.09
CA TRP A 190 -8.54 -15.39 4.14
C TRP A 190 -9.15 -14.59 5.29
N ILE A 191 -8.63 -13.40 5.59
CA ILE A 191 -9.14 -12.53 6.67
C ILE A 191 -10.59 -12.12 6.39
N ILE A 192 -10.94 -12.03 5.11
CA ILE A 192 -12.22 -11.56 4.63
C ILE A 192 -13.09 -12.67 4.02
N GLY A 193 -12.65 -13.93 4.14
CA GLY A 193 -13.39 -15.11 3.68
C GLY A 193 -13.38 -15.34 2.17
N ILE A 194 -12.46 -14.70 1.42
CA ILE A 194 -12.29 -14.96 -0.03
C ILE A 194 -11.54 -16.28 -0.27
N GLN A 195 -10.67 -16.67 0.65
CA GLN A 195 -9.94 -17.94 0.63
C GLN A 195 -10.03 -18.64 1.99
N ALA A 196 -9.84 -19.96 2.01
CA ALA A 196 -9.67 -20.68 3.27
C ALA A 196 -8.40 -20.17 3.99
N SER A 197 -8.45 -20.02 5.32
CA SER A 197 -7.29 -19.65 6.11
C SER A 197 -6.10 -20.56 5.76
N PRO A 198 -4.89 -20.02 5.54
CA PRO A 198 -3.70 -20.83 5.44
C PRO A 198 -3.55 -21.51 6.81
N VAL A 199 -4.00 -22.76 6.89
CA VAL A 199 -4.06 -23.52 8.13
C VAL A 199 -2.64 -23.62 8.64
N THR A 200 -2.30 -22.86 9.68
CA THR A 200 -1.10 -23.09 10.46
C THR A 200 -1.26 -24.48 11.04
N SER A 201 -0.59 -25.44 10.43
CA SER A 201 -0.49 -26.80 10.93
C SER A 201 0.39 -26.75 12.17
N PHE A 202 -0.17 -26.27 13.29
CA PHE A 202 0.37 -26.59 14.59
C PHE A 202 0.10 -28.07 14.77
N SER A 203 1.10 -28.89 14.42
CA SER A 203 1.13 -30.30 14.74
C SER A 203 1.05 -30.44 16.25
N ASP A 204 -0.16 -30.73 16.73
CA ASP A 204 -0.43 -31.11 18.10
C ASP A 204 0.16 -32.50 18.32
N GLN A 205 1.46 -32.56 18.59
CA GLN A 205 2.18 -33.80 18.86
C GLN A 205 1.89 -34.22 20.31
N SER A 206 0.64 -34.58 20.58
CA SER A 206 0.26 -35.21 21.84
C SER A 206 0.72 -36.67 21.82
N SER A 207 1.76 -36.90 22.61
CA SER A 207 2.33 -38.21 22.89
C SER A 207 1.35 -39.05 23.69
N ALA A 208 0.87 -40.17 23.13
CA ALA A 208 0.32 -41.27 23.90
C ALA A 208 0.24 -42.54 23.03
N ASN A 209 1.29 -43.36 23.03
CA ASN A 209 1.14 -44.76 22.69
C ASN A 209 1.67 -45.63 23.84
N GLY A 210 0.73 -46.36 24.45
CA GLY A 210 0.84 -46.94 25.77
C GLY A 210 1.73 -48.18 25.86
N LEU A 211 2.50 -48.23 26.93
CA LEU A 211 2.93 -49.48 27.55
C LEU A 211 1.77 -50.02 28.40
N ARG A 212 1.36 -51.27 28.17
CA ARG A 212 1.22 -52.33 29.20
C ARG A 212 0.52 -53.58 28.66
N SER A 213 1.34 -54.60 28.45
CA SER A 213 0.94 -56.00 28.30
C SER A 213 0.42 -56.59 29.61
N ALA A 214 -0.62 -57.39 29.47
CA ALA A 214 -1.46 -57.97 30.51
C ALA A 214 -0.77 -59.06 31.35
N PHE A 215 -0.99 -59.02 32.65
CA PHE A 215 -0.92 -60.17 33.56
C PHE A 215 -2.12 -60.10 34.51
N GLY A 216 -3.10 -60.98 34.31
CA GLY A 216 -4.27 -61.12 35.17
C GLY A 216 -4.40 -62.57 35.63
N GLY A 217 -4.09 -62.81 36.90
CA GLY A 217 -4.44 -64.02 37.64
C GLY A 217 -5.84 -63.94 38.25
N PRO A 218 -6.37 -65.05 38.79
CA PRO A 218 -7.77 -65.43 38.67
C PRO A 218 -8.61 -65.13 39.91
N SER A 219 -9.94 -65.07 39.75
CA SER A 219 -10.89 -65.28 40.85
C SER A 219 -12.21 -65.86 40.38
N ASN A 220 -12.54 -66.93 41.08
CA ASN A 220 -13.66 -67.85 41.00
C ASN A 220 -14.96 -67.16 41.50
N HIS A 221 -16.11 -67.35 40.86
CA HIS A 221 -17.40 -67.43 41.56
C HIS A 221 -18.44 -68.17 40.72
N ASN A 222 -19.03 -69.14 41.40
CA ASN A 222 -19.97 -70.15 40.96
C ASN A 222 -21.37 -69.68 41.36
N ASN A 223 -22.37 -69.64 40.47
CA ASN A 223 -23.73 -70.01 40.90
C ASN A 223 -24.65 -70.47 39.76
N LYS A 224 -25.45 -71.46 40.14
CA LYS A 224 -26.29 -72.36 39.35
C LYS A 224 -27.67 -71.78 38.99
N GLN A 225 -28.22 -72.31 37.88
CA GLN A 225 -29.64 -72.69 37.62
C GLN A 225 -30.70 -71.56 37.61
N ARG A 226 -31.75 -71.58 36.78
CA ARG A 226 -32.48 -72.68 36.11
C ARG A 226 -33.37 -72.09 34.98
N GLN A 227 -33.66 -72.89 33.97
CA GLN A 227 -34.77 -72.68 33.02
C GLN A 227 -36.11 -73.14 33.64
N GLN A 228 -37.19 -72.57 33.08
CA GLN A 228 -38.63 -72.82 33.27
C GLN A 228 -39.29 -72.18 34.48
#